data_AF-A0A4Y2I0A9-F1
#
_entry.id   AF-A0A4Y2I0A9-F1
#
_cell.length_a   1.000
_cell.length_b   1.000
_cell.length_c   1.000
_cell.angle_alpha   90.00
_cell.angle_beta   90.00
_cell.angle_gamma   90.00
#
_symmetry.space_group_name_H-M   'P 1'
#
loop_
_entity.id
_entity.type
_entity.pdbx_description
1 polymer ?
#
loop_
_entity_poly.entity_id
_entity_poly.type
_entity_poly.pdbx_seq_one_letter_code
_entity_poly.pdbx_strand_id
1 'polypeptide(L)'
;MLSLLIIYPTVHSSDVHWTTVIAHVAVRSFLYGIANKTSRTLTETAKQLKTTVEENSILGDFNKEQEAFVTSKNSGSKDEAPPPWAGTEDEENVKQQILSLSADKRNFLRNPPTGVMFDFNFDSMYPVAESMLKEDPALEKMRFEIVPKLINEENFWRNYFYRVQLVKNSSKLSKMAHHKSML
;
A
#
# COMPACT_ATOMS: atom_id res chain seq x y z
N MET A 1 -41.04 -41.64 36.69
CA MET A 1 -39.67 -42.04 36.31
C MET A 1 -39.61 -42.10 34.79
N LEU A 2 -38.68 -41.34 34.20
CA LEU A 2 -38.00 -41.56 32.90
C LEU A 2 -38.89 -41.66 31.64
N SER A 3 -38.66 -41.00 30.50
CA SER A 3 -37.76 -39.93 30.07
C SER A 3 -38.35 -39.46 28.73
N LEU A 4 -38.55 -38.15 28.54
CA LEU A 4 -38.86 -37.58 27.23
C LEU A 4 -37.60 -37.70 26.35
N LEU A 5 -37.67 -38.46 25.25
CA LEU A 5 -36.65 -38.43 24.21
C LEU A 5 -36.75 -37.09 23.46
N ILE A 6 -35.91 -36.14 23.84
CA ILE A 6 -35.62 -34.96 23.01
C ILE A 6 -34.68 -35.45 21.91
N ILE A 7 -35.21 -35.53 20.70
CA ILE A 7 -34.42 -35.78 19.49
C ILE A 7 -33.58 -34.52 19.24
N TYR A 8 -32.29 -34.56 19.58
CA TYR A 8 -31.34 -33.54 19.19
C TYR A 8 -31.03 -33.68 17.69
N PRO A 9 -31.14 -32.62 16.87
CA PRO A 9 -30.54 -32.64 15.55
C PRO A 9 -29.02 -32.56 15.68
N THR A 10 -28.36 -33.64 15.26
CA THR A 10 -26.90 -33.72 15.08
C THR A 10 -26.52 -32.82 13.91
N VAL A 11 -25.98 -31.63 14.20
CA VAL A 11 -25.36 -30.78 13.16
C VAL A 11 -24.00 -31.36 12.81
N HIS A 12 -23.94 -32.05 11.67
CA HIS A 12 -22.70 -32.45 11.03
C HIS A 12 -22.16 -31.23 10.26
N SER A 13 -21.07 -30.65 10.76
CA SER A 13 -20.40 -29.50 10.18
C SER A 13 -19.43 -29.95 9.10
N SER A 14 -19.84 -29.82 7.84
CA SER A 14 -18.96 -29.79 6.67
C SER A 14 -19.65 -28.91 5.64
N ASP A 15 -18.89 -28.04 4.98
CA ASP A 15 -19.31 -27.21 3.85
C ASP A 15 -20.04 -25.90 4.20
N VAL A 16 -19.29 -24.96 4.79
CA VAL A 16 -19.59 -23.52 4.65
C VAL A 16 -18.49 -22.87 3.82
N HIS A 17 -18.89 -22.52 2.61
CA HIS A 17 -18.13 -21.93 1.52
C HIS A 17 -17.38 -20.65 1.95
N TRP A 18 -16.05 -20.64 1.79
CA TRP A 18 -15.15 -19.57 2.26
C TRP A 18 -15.22 -18.26 1.46
N THR A 19 -16.07 -18.18 0.42
CA THR A 19 -16.09 -17.03 -0.49
C THR A 19 -17.04 -15.90 -0.06
N THR A 20 -17.73 -16.00 1.07
CA THR A 20 -18.77 -15.00 1.46
C THR A 20 -18.36 -14.10 2.64
N VAL A 21 -17.23 -14.35 3.29
CA VAL A 21 -16.79 -13.55 4.48
C VAL A 21 -15.80 -12.43 4.13
N ILE A 22 -15.21 -12.42 2.93
CA ILE A 22 -14.21 -11.39 2.55
C ILE A 22 -14.85 -10.07 2.09
N ALA A 23 -16.14 -10.05 1.72
CA ALA A 23 -16.81 -8.82 1.29
C ALA A 23 -17.21 -7.86 2.43
N HIS A 24 -17.24 -8.30 3.69
CA HIS A 24 -17.73 -7.47 4.81
C HIS A 24 -16.64 -6.75 5.62
N VAL A 25 -15.36 -6.99 5.34
CA VAL A 25 -14.26 -6.34 6.09
C VAL A 25 -13.69 -5.12 5.34
N ALA A 26 -13.78 -5.08 4.01
CA ALA A 26 -13.26 -3.96 3.21
C ALA A 26 -14.15 -2.69 3.27
N VAL A 27 -15.47 -2.83 3.44
CA VAL A 27 -16.40 -1.68 3.49
C VAL A 27 -16.31 -0.92 4.82
N ARG A 28 -15.91 -1.58 5.91
CA ARG A 28 -15.97 -1.00 7.26
C ARG A 28 -14.88 0.05 7.51
N SER A 29 -13.72 -0.02 6.87
CA SER A 29 -12.65 0.99 7.02
C SER A 29 -12.82 2.21 6.11
N PHE A 30 -13.63 2.12 5.04
CA PHE A 30 -13.88 3.23 4.12
C PHE A 30 -15.04 4.15 4.60
N LEU A 31 -16.04 3.61 5.32
CA LEU A 31 -17.21 4.38 5.75
C LEU A 31 -17.03 5.22 7.03
N TYR A 32 -16.00 4.96 7.86
CA TYR A 32 -15.74 5.79 9.05
C TYR A 32 -15.23 7.21 8.69
N GLY A 33 -14.85 7.46 7.43
CA GLY A 33 -14.38 8.76 6.94
C GLY A 33 -15.44 9.69 6.34
N ILE A 34 -16.72 9.29 6.24
CA ILE A 34 -17.79 10.09 5.60
C ILE A 34 -18.99 10.30 6.55
N ALA A 35 -18.78 10.30 7.87
CA ALA A 35 -19.87 10.35 8.85
C ALA A 35 -19.99 11.67 9.64
N ASN A 36 -19.16 12.68 9.39
CA ASN A 36 -19.21 13.96 10.12
C ASN A 36 -19.31 15.19 9.21
N LYS A 37 -20.28 15.21 8.29
CA LYS A 37 -20.93 16.44 7.78
C LYS A 37 -21.99 16.08 6.74
N THR A 38 -23.12 16.78 6.81
CA THR A 38 -24.19 16.85 5.78
C THR A 38 -25.40 15.92 5.98
N SER A 39 -26.00 15.95 7.17
CA SER A 39 -27.43 15.69 7.30
C SER A 39 -28.20 16.81 6.60
N ARG A 40 -29.03 16.39 5.65
CA ARG A 40 -29.81 17.21 4.73
C ARG A 40 -30.88 18.04 5.46
N THR A 41 -30.71 19.35 5.46
CA THR A 41 -31.81 20.33 5.46
C THR A 41 -31.64 21.19 4.20
N LEU A 42 -31.96 20.57 3.05
CA LEU A 42 -31.82 21.13 1.69
C LEU A 42 -33.21 21.32 1.05
N THR A 43 -34.05 22.21 1.57
CA THR A 43 -35.31 22.51 0.87
C THR A 43 -35.74 23.97 0.77
N GLU A 44 -35.14 24.96 1.43
CA GLU A 44 -35.78 26.30 1.42
C GLU A 44 -34.88 27.54 1.39
N THR A 45 -33.62 27.45 0.96
CA THR A 45 -32.74 28.64 0.90
C THR A 45 -31.88 28.72 -0.36
N ALA A 46 -32.38 28.22 -1.49
CA ALA A 46 -31.70 28.37 -2.78
C ALA A 46 -32.00 29.72 -3.50
N LYS A 47 -32.87 30.57 -2.94
CA LYS A 47 -33.36 31.78 -3.64
C LYS A 47 -32.88 33.13 -3.09
N GLN A 48 -32.03 33.17 -2.05
CA GLN A 48 -31.58 34.46 -1.47
C GLN A 48 -30.05 34.66 -1.39
N LEU A 49 -29.23 33.71 -1.83
CA LEU A 49 -27.77 33.85 -1.85
C LEU A 49 -27.23 34.34 -3.22
N LYS A 50 -27.90 35.30 -3.86
CA LYS A 50 -27.43 35.88 -5.14
C LYS A 50 -27.01 37.36 -5.05
N THR A 51 -27.04 38.00 -3.88
CA THR A 51 -26.86 39.47 -3.82
C THR A 51 -26.18 40.01 -2.56
N THR A 52 -25.33 39.28 -1.82
CA THR A 52 -24.58 39.87 -0.67
C THR A 52 -23.34 39.09 -0.20
N VAL A 53 -22.47 38.62 -1.09
CA VAL A 53 -21.11 38.16 -0.68
C VAL A 53 -20.08 38.64 -1.70
N GLU A 54 -20.15 39.92 -2.05
CA GLU A 54 -19.11 40.64 -2.78
C GLU A 54 -18.12 41.33 -1.82
N GLU A 55 -18.33 41.23 -0.50
CA GLU A 55 -17.54 41.92 0.54
C GLU A 55 -16.90 40.99 1.58
N ASN A 56 -16.54 39.76 1.22
CA ASN A 56 -15.59 38.97 2.02
C ASN A 56 -14.42 38.53 1.14
N SER A 57 -13.59 39.51 0.81
CA SER A 57 -12.26 39.43 0.20
C SER A 57 -11.23 38.67 1.06
N ILE A 58 -11.66 37.58 1.69
CA ILE A 58 -10.84 36.67 2.50
C ILE A 58 -10.82 35.27 1.85
N LEU A 59 -11.88 34.91 1.10
CA LEU A 59 -11.97 33.62 0.41
C LEU A 59 -11.24 33.61 -0.95
N GLY A 60 -11.10 34.76 -1.60
CA GLY A 60 -10.40 34.89 -2.87
C GLY A 60 -8.89 34.69 -2.74
N ASP A 61 -8.27 35.25 -1.70
CA ASP A 61 -6.83 35.12 -1.46
C ASP A 61 -6.45 33.73 -0.94
N PHE A 62 -7.32 33.07 -0.17
CA PHE A 62 -7.08 31.69 0.23
C PHE A 62 -7.11 30.73 -0.96
N ASN A 63 -8.03 30.93 -1.91
CA ASN A 63 -8.12 30.07 -3.09
C ASN A 63 -6.94 30.29 -4.06
N LYS A 64 -6.44 31.54 -4.15
CA LYS A 64 -5.27 31.88 -4.99
C LYS A 64 -3.94 31.36 -4.41
N GLU A 65 -3.79 31.36 -3.09
CA GLU A 65 -2.63 30.74 -2.42
C GLU A 65 -2.72 29.21 -2.40
N GLN A 66 -3.92 28.65 -2.29
CA GLN A 66 -4.14 27.20 -2.43
C GLN A 66 -3.86 26.73 -3.87
N GLU A 67 -4.25 27.51 -4.90
CA GLU A 67 -3.95 27.21 -6.30
C GLU A 67 -2.47 27.38 -6.65
N ALA A 68 -1.75 28.33 -6.04
CA ALA A 68 -0.30 28.45 -6.21
C ALA A 68 0.46 27.29 -5.53
N PHE A 69 -0.02 26.83 -4.37
CA PHE A 69 0.52 25.64 -3.70
C PHE A 69 0.20 24.34 -4.45
N VAL A 70 -0.98 24.24 -5.08
CA VAL A 70 -1.39 23.09 -5.90
C VAL A 70 -0.76 23.12 -7.31
N THR A 71 -0.49 24.30 -7.88
CA THR A 71 0.08 24.44 -9.23
C THR A 71 1.60 24.27 -9.25
N SER A 72 2.32 24.70 -8.21
CA SER A 72 3.76 24.41 -8.08
C SER A 72 4.07 22.93 -7.83
N LYS A 73 3.09 22.14 -7.36
CA LYS A 73 3.20 20.69 -7.20
C LYS A 73 2.78 19.89 -8.44
N ASN A 74 2.16 20.54 -9.43
CA ASN A 74 1.60 19.88 -10.62
C ASN A 74 2.42 20.08 -11.91
N SER A 75 3.56 20.78 -11.85
CA SER A 75 4.44 21.01 -13.01
C SER A 75 5.65 20.06 -13.05
N GLY A 76 5.47 18.82 -12.59
CA GLY A 76 6.50 17.78 -12.72
C GLY A 76 6.01 16.42 -12.25
N SER A 77 5.04 15.83 -12.97
CA SER A 77 4.61 14.41 -12.90
C SER A 77 4.26 13.86 -11.51
N LYS A 78 3.01 13.41 -11.31
CA LYS A 78 2.57 12.44 -10.29
C LYS A 78 3.69 11.99 -9.33
N ASP A 79 3.69 12.49 -8.09
CA ASP A 79 4.60 12.16 -6.98
C ASP A 79 4.54 10.66 -6.60
N GLU A 80 4.82 9.76 -7.54
CA GLU A 80 4.97 8.35 -7.34
C GLU A 80 6.46 8.06 -7.40
N ALA A 81 7.03 7.62 -6.28
CA ALA A 81 8.44 7.31 -6.23
C ALA A 81 8.73 6.21 -7.25
N PRO A 82 9.79 6.34 -8.07
CA PRO A 82 10.06 5.37 -9.11
C PRO A 82 10.30 3.99 -8.49
N PRO A 83 9.85 2.90 -9.16
CA PRO A 83 10.05 1.56 -8.64
C PRO A 83 11.55 1.23 -8.56
N PRO A 84 11.95 0.27 -7.71
CA PRO A 84 13.35 0.01 -7.40
C PRO A 84 14.20 -0.47 -8.58
N TRP A 85 13.60 -1.00 -9.64
CA TRP A 85 14.27 -1.40 -10.88
C TRP A 85 14.45 -0.25 -11.89
N ALA A 86 13.79 0.90 -11.70
CA ALA A 86 13.90 2.02 -12.62
C ALA A 86 15.34 2.55 -12.69
N GLY A 87 15.81 2.83 -13.91
CA GLY A 87 17.17 3.29 -14.17
C GLY A 87 18.23 2.19 -14.07
N THR A 88 17.84 0.93 -13.89
CA THR A 88 18.77 -0.20 -14.04
C THR A 88 18.87 -0.58 -15.52
N GLU A 89 20.04 -0.93 -16.03
CA GLU A 89 20.15 -1.27 -17.46
C GLU A 89 19.41 -2.57 -17.85
N ASP A 90 19.17 -3.49 -16.88
CA ASP A 90 18.36 -4.72 -17.08
C ASP A 90 17.02 -4.61 -16.33
N GLU A 91 16.25 -3.56 -16.59
CA GLU A 91 15.01 -3.28 -15.84
C GLU A 91 14.07 -4.48 -15.78
N GLU A 92 13.85 -5.16 -16.91
CA GLU A 92 12.87 -6.25 -16.99
C GLU A 92 13.29 -7.47 -16.15
N ASN A 93 14.57 -7.87 -16.22
CA ASN A 93 15.06 -9.01 -15.45
C ASN A 93 15.07 -8.70 -13.95
N VAL A 94 15.54 -7.50 -13.58
CA VAL A 94 15.55 -7.03 -12.18
C VAL A 94 14.11 -6.93 -11.66
N LYS A 95 13.18 -6.41 -12.45
CA LYS A 95 11.75 -6.34 -12.12
C LYS A 95 11.18 -7.72 -11.84
N GLN A 96 11.36 -8.68 -12.74
CA GLN A 96 10.84 -10.04 -12.55
C GLN A 96 11.40 -10.71 -11.29
N GLN A 97 12.70 -10.56 -11.03
CA GLN A 97 13.31 -11.08 -9.81
C GLN A 97 12.74 -10.42 -8.56
N ILE A 98 12.56 -9.09 -8.56
CA ILE A 98 11.97 -8.36 -7.43
C ILE A 98 10.53 -8.82 -7.18
N LEU A 99 9.69 -8.92 -8.21
CA LEU A 99 8.31 -9.39 -8.08
C LEU A 99 8.23 -10.83 -7.57
N SER A 100 9.20 -11.68 -7.95
CA SER A 100 9.27 -13.06 -7.45
C SER A 100 9.53 -13.15 -5.93
N LEU A 101 10.10 -12.10 -5.32
CA LEU A 101 10.36 -12.08 -3.87
C LEU A 101 9.07 -12.21 -3.05
N SER A 102 7.96 -11.68 -3.58
CA SER A 102 6.66 -11.66 -2.92
C SER A 102 6.02 -13.05 -2.82
N ALA A 103 6.46 -14.01 -3.63
CA ALA A 103 5.96 -15.38 -3.57
C ALA A 103 6.49 -16.17 -2.35
N ASP A 104 7.66 -15.81 -1.80
CA ASP A 104 8.25 -16.52 -0.66
C ASP A 104 8.19 -15.69 0.62
N LYS A 105 7.34 -16.13 1.54
CA LYS A 105 7.17 -15.57 2.89
C LYS A 105 8.49 -15.43 3.66
N ARG A 106 9.49 -16.28 3.42
CA ARG A 106 10.78 -16.25 4.10
C ARG A 106 11.58 -14.97 3.81
N ASN A 107 11.33 -14.33 2.67
CA ASN A 107 11.97 -13.07 2.28
C ASN A 107 11.62 -11.92 3.24
N PHE A 108 10.43 -11.97 3.86
CA PHE A 108 9.92 -10.96 4.78
C PHE A 108 10.27 -11.24 6.24
N LEU A 109 10.42 -12.51 6.63
CA LEU A 109 10.64 -12.90 8.03
C LEU A 109 12.12 -12.95 8.43
N ARG A 110 13.04 -13.04 7.46
CA ARG A 110 14.47 -13.14 7.72
C ARG A 110 15.14 -11.78 7.66
N ASN A 111 15.57 -11.30 8.82
CA ASN A 111 16.33 -10.06 8.95
C ASN A 111 17.64 -10.09 8.14
N PRO A 112 18.13 -8.92 7.69
CA PRO A 112 19.49 -8.79 7.17
C PRO A 112 20.51 -9.38 8.16
N PRO A 113 21.55 -10.09 7.68
CA PRO A 113 22.61 -10.60 8.53
C PRO A 113 23.27 -9.48 9.34
N THR A 114 23.62 -9.76 10.60
CA THR A 114 24.36 -8.81 11.43
C THR A 114 25.72 -8.50 10.81
N GLY A 115 26.07 -7.22 10.74
CA GLY A 115 27.35 -6.76 10.18
C GLY A 115 27.31 -6.40 8.69
N VAL A 116 26.19 -6.61 8.00
CA VAL A 116 26.01 -6.03 6.65
C VAL A 116 25.69 -4.55 6.76
N MET A 117 26.36 -3.73 5.94
CA MET A 117 26.01 -2.32 5.78
C MET A 117 24.76 -2.20 4.91
N PHE A 118 23.59 -2.11 5.56
CA PHE A 118 22.33 -1.84 4.92
C PHE A 118 21.63 -0.73 5.69
N ASP A 119 21.83 0.51 5.25
CA ASP A 119 21.21 1.67 5.85
C ASP A 119 19.75 1.75 5.37
N PHE A 120 18.83 1.54 6.31
CA PHE A 120 17.40 1.52 6.06
C PHE A 120 16.70 2.51 6.98
N ASN A 121 16.02 3.47 6.36
CA ASN A 121 15.13 4.41 7.01
C ASN A 121 13.72 4.20 6.44
N PHE A 122 12.77 3.90 7.32
CA PHE A 122 11.40 3.59 6.92
C PHE A 122 10.71 4.76 6.21
N ASP A 123 10.78 5.96 6.80
CA ASP A 123 10.10 7.15 6.27
C ASP A 123 10.60 7.54 4.89
N SER A 124 11.90 7.40 4.65
CA SER A 124 12.54 7.71 3.36
C SER A 124 12.17 6.70 2.27
N MET A 125 11.97 5.44 2.64
CA MET A 125 11.68 4.34 1.71
C MET A 125 10.18 4.12 1.50
N TYR A 126 9.33 4.67 2.37
CA TYR A 126 7.88 4.46 2.34
C TYR A 126 7.23 4.88 1.00
N PRO A 127 7.58 6.01 0.35
CA PRO A 127 7.01 6.34 -0.96
C PRO A 127 7.30 5.29 -2.04
N VAL A 128 8.48 4.65 -1.99
CA VAL A 128 8.84 3.54 -2.88
C VAL A 128 8.03 2.29 -2.53
N ALA A 129 7.79 2.06 -1.24
CA ALA A 129 6.97 0.95 -0.76
C ALA A 129 5.52 1.06 -1.26
N GLU A 130 4.92 2.26 -1.21
CA GLU A 130 3.58 2.50 -1.76
C GLU A 130 3.50 2.23 -3.26
N SER A 131 4.53 2.65 -3.99
CA SER A 131 4.63 2.39 -5.44
C SER A 131 4.74 0.89 -5.72
N MET A 132 5.50 0.15 -4.90
CA MET A 132 5.60 -1.31 -4.98
C MET A 132 4.30 -2.03 -4.66
N LEU A 133 3.50 -1.56 -3.70
CA LEU A 133 2.21 -2.18 -3.37
C LEU A 133 1.21 -2.07 -4.51
N LYS A 134 1.26 -1.00 -5.31
CA LYS A 134 0.40 -0.83 -6.50
C LYS A 134 0.82 -1.74 -7.65
N GLU A 135 2.13 -1.91 -7.82
CA GLU A 135 2.71 -2.76 -8.89
C GLU A 135 2.62 -4.26 -8.57
N ASP A 136 2.65 -4.63 -7.29
CA ASP A 136 2.69 -6.02 -6.84
C ASP A 136 1.54 -6.36 -5.85
N PRO A 137 0.40 -6.86 -6.35
CA PRO A 137 -0.71 -7.30 -5.50
C PRO A 137 -0.36 -8.48 -4.57
N ALA A 138 0.64 -9.31 -4.93
CA ALA A 138 1.06 -10.42 -4.08
C ALA A 138 1.83 -9.90 -2.86
N LEU A 139 2.63 -8.84 -3.02
CA LEU A 139 3.29 -8.14 -1.92
C LEU A 139 2.28 -7.57 -0.92
N GLU A 140 1.22 -6.91 -1.41
CA GLU A 140 0.16 -6.36 -0.56
C GLU A 140 -0.56 -7.46 0.22
N LYS A 141 -0.92 -8.56 -0.45
CA LYS A 141 -1.53 -9.72 0.20
C LYS A 141 -0.62 -10.29 1.29
N MET A 142 0.66 -10.48 1.00
CA MET A 142 1.63 -11.00 1.97
C MET A 142 1.76 -10.06 3.18
N ARG A 143 1.84 -8.75 2.95
CA ARG A 143 1.89 -7.73 4.00
C ARG A 143 0.67 -7.84 4.92
N PHE A 144 -0.53 -7.91 4.36
CA PHE A 144 -1.78 -8.06 5.13
C PHE A 144 -1.84 -9.37 5.93
N GLU A 145 -1.26 -10.45 5.40
CA GLU A 145 -1.24 -11.74 6.08
C GLU A 145 -0.30 -11.75 7.29
N ILE A 146 0.86 -11.10 7.21
CA ILE A 146 1.94 -11.25 8.20
C ILE A 146 2.14 -10.03 9.11
N VAL A 147 1.63 -8.86 8.76
CA VAL A 147 1.70 -7.64 9.57
C VAL A 147 0.33 -7.31 10.17
N PRO A 148 0.21 -6.98 11.47
CA PRO A 148 1.24 -7.02 12.52
C PRO A 148 1.44 -8.43 13.15
N LYS A 149 0.83 -9.48 12.57
CA LYS A 149 0.67 -10.79 13.22
C LYS A 149 1.97 -11.51 13.55
N LEU A 150 2.95 -11.43 12.66
CA LEU A 150 4.24 -12.13 12.76
C LEU A 150 5.41 -11.15 12.89
N ILE A 151 5.35 -10.03 12.18
CA ILE A 151 6.35 -8.97 12.20
C ILE A 151 5.66 -7.60 12.14
N ASN A 152 6.36 -6.57 12.60
CA ASN A 152 5.88 -5.20 12.46
C ASN A 152 6.14 -4.65 11.04
N GLU A 153 5.53 -3.52 10.74
CA GLU A 153 5.62 -2.83 9.45
C GLU A 153 7.08 -2.49 9.08
N GLU A 154 7.83 -1.92 10.02
CA GLU A 154 9.21 -1.49 9.78
C GLU A 154 10.12 -2.67 9.39
N ASN A 155 10.03 -3.79 10.12
CA ASN A 155 10.82 -4.98 9.83
C ASN A 155 10.38 -5.66 8.53
N PHE A 156 9.09 -5.65 8.21
CA PHE A 156 8.60 -6.13 6.90
C PHE A 156 9.32 -5.43 5.76
N TRP A 157 9.32 -4.10 5.79
CA TRP A 157 9.95 -3.29 4.73
C TRP A 157 11.47 -3.37 4.75
N ARG A 158 12.09 -3.31 5.93
CA ARG A 158 13.55 -3.49 6.07
C ARG A 158 14.01 -4.79 5.43
N ASN A 159 13.30 -5.89 5.69
CA ASN A 159 13.66 -7.21 5.19
C ASN A 159 13.42 -7.30 3.68
N TYR A 160 12.29 -6.80 3.20
CA TYR A 160 11.97 -6.76 1.78
C TYR A 160 12.98 -5.93 0.97
N PHE A 161 13.23 -4.68 1.36
CA PHE A 161 14.17 -3.79 0.65
C PHE A 161 15.60 -4.30 0.69
N TYR A 162 16.00 -5.03 1.73
CA TYR A 162 17.28 -5.72 1.73
C TYR A 162 17.38 -6.77 0.62
N ARG A 163 16.33 -7.58 0.41
CA ARG A 163 16.28 -8.56 -0.70
C ARG A 163 16.32 -7.87 -2.06
N VAL A 164 15.58 -6.77 -2.20
CA VAL A 164 15.61 -5.93 -3.42
C VAL A 164 17.03 -5.43 -3.69
N GLN A 165 17.75 -4.94 -2.68
CA GLN A 165 19.13 -4.48 -2.83
C GLN A 165 20.07 -5.61 -3.26
N LEU A 166 19.90 -6.83 -2.73
CA LEU A 166 20.69 -7.99 -3.15
C LEU A 166 20.46 -8.32 -4.63
N VAL A 167 19.20 -8.30 -5.09
CA VAL A 167 18.87 -8.51 -6.51
C VAL A 167 19.57 -7.46 -7.38
N LYS A 168 19.44 -6.18 -7.04
CA LYS A 168 20.09 -5.06 -7.76
C LYS A 168 21.62 -5.18 -7.80
N ASN A 169 22.24 -5.58 -6.70
CA ASN A 169 23.69 -5.77 -6.63
C ASN A 169 24.12 -6.98 -7.48
N SER A 170 23.37 -8.08 -7.44
CA SER A 170 23.67 -9.28 -8.19
C SER A 170 23.60 -9.06 -9.71
N SER A 171 22.61 -8.31 -10.19
CA SER A 171 22.49 -7.99 -11.62
C SER A 171 23.66 -7.12 -12.09
N LYS A 172 24.04 -6.10 -11.30
CA LYS A 172 25.21 -5.27 -11.58
C LYS A 172 26.51 -6.08 -11.65
N LEU A 173 26.73 -6.99 -10.70
CA LEU A 173 27.93 -7.83 -10.68
C LEU A 173 27.99 -8.84 -11.83
N SER A 174 26.86 -9.49 -12.14
CA SER A 174 26.75 -10.43 -13.27
C SER A 174 27.16 -9.75 -14.59
N LYS A 175 26.70 -8.51 -14.80
CA LYS A 175 27.08 -7.71 -15.96
C LYS A 175 28.57 -7.40 -16.03
N MET A 176 29.16 -6.96 -14.92
CA MET A 176 30.59 -6.66 -14.86
C MET A 176 31.44 -7.90 -15.18
N ALA A 177 31.02 -9.07 -14.69
CA ALA A 177 31.68 -10.34 -15.00
C ALA A 177 31.55 -10.69 -16.49
N HIS A 178 30.36 -10.50 -17.07
CA HIS A 178 30.14 -10.75 -18.50
C HIS A 178 30.98 -9.81 -19.38
N HIS A 179 31.03 -8.52 -19.07
CA HIS A 179 31.86 -7.55 -19.78
C HIS A 179 33.36 -7.90 -19.69
N LYS A 180 33.85 -8.28 -18.49
CA LYS A 180 35.24 -8.70 -18.30
C LYS A 180 35.60 -9.97 -19.08
N SER A 181 34.65 -10.89 -19.30
CA SER A 181 34.90 -12.12 -20.09
C SER A 181 34.97 -11.91 -21.61
N MET A 182 34.58 -10.72 -22.10
CA MET A 182 34.58 -10.38 -23.52
C MET A 182 35.81 -9.55 -23.95
N LEU A 183 36.69 -9.20 -23.01
CA LEU A 183 37.98 -8.54 -23.22
C LEU A 183 39.11 -9.57 -23.16
#